data_AF-A0A0C3DYD7-F1
#
_entry.id   AF-A0A0C3DYD7-F1
#
_cell.length_a   1.000
_cell.length_b   1.000
_cell.length_c   1.000
_cell.angle_alpha   90.00
_cell.angle_beta   90.00
_cell.angle_gamma   90.00
#
_symmetry.space_group_name_H-M   'P 1'
#
loop_
_entity.id
_entity.type
_entity.pdbx_description
1 polymer ?
#
loop_
_entity_poly.entity_id
_entity_poly.type
_entity_poly.pdbx_seq_one_letter_code
_entity_poly.pdbx_strand_id
1 'polypeptide(L)'
;IVEEGFDQIAASLTDLAARSGQPPQQLMDRFIKQYACLNSANDWNKYGKFYTQNMEAELEHLRKSGEDTIMIDMVTVRKRCYELFKKDNPNWQRILLKFEESIQYDEVGKTFAQWQQLFNKSAKRLMQSFTALSKTHGIEGAFVMAGSIVNQDASLGYTYTTFGAEDFFMQCCRADSDAIIGHLKAHI
;
A
#
# COMPACT_ATOMS: atom_id res chain seq x y z
N ILE A 1 19.03 -29.15 13.20
CA ILE A 1 17.68 -28.70 13.61
C ILE A 1 17.36 -27.29 13.12
N VAL A 2 18.00 -26.22 13.63
CA VAL A 2 17.66 -24.85 13.18
C VAL A 2 18.09 -24.59 11.73
N GLU A 3 19.31 -25.00 11.35
CA GLU A 3 19.79 -24.86 9.97
C GLU A 3 18.99 -25.73 8.99
N GLU A 4 18.69 -26.99 9.33
CA GLU A 4 17.79 -27.83 8.53
C GLU A 4 16.39 -27.22 8.36
N GLY A 5 15.90 -26.52 9.39
CA GLY A 5 14.64 -25.78 9.30
C GLY A 5 14.73 -24.60 8.33
N PHE A 6 15.86 -23.88 8.31
CA PHE A 6 16.08 -22.80 7.34
C PHE A 6 16.23 -23.33 5.92
N ASP A 7 16.89 -24.47 5.72
CA ASP A 7 16.99 -25.10 4.40
C ASP A 7 15.62 -25.51 3.84
N GLN A 8 14.74 -26.03 4.70
CA GLN A 8 13.36 -26.37 4.31
C GLN A 8 12.53 -25.13 3.94
N ILE A 9 12.69 -24.03 4.68
CA ILE A 9 12.03 -22.75 4.38
C ILE A 9 12.55 -22.19 3.06
N ALA A 10 13.87 -22.20 2.85
CA ALA A 10 14.49 -21.74 1.61
C ALA A 10 14.01 -22.55 0.41
N ALA A 11 14.00 -23.88 0.49
CA ALA A 11 13.49 -24.75 -0.57
C ALA A 11 12.01 -24.47 -0.89
N SER A 12 11.18 -24.30 0.14
CA SER A 12 9.75 -23.98 -0.04
C SER A 12 9.55 -22.63 -0.69
N LEU A 13 10.34 -21.63 -0.32
CA LEU A 13 10.29 -20.29 -0.89
C LEU A 13 10.74 -20.27 -2.35
N THR A 14 11.76 -21.06 -2.70
CA THR A 14 12.23 -21.21 -4.09
C THR A 14 11.18 -21.89 -4.97
N ASP A 15 10.52 -22.94 -4.50
CA ASP A 15 9.39 -23.56 -5.22
C ASP A 15 8.24 -22.56 -5.43
N LEU A 16 7.90 -21.82 -4.38
CA LEU A 16 6.84 -20.81 -4.43
C LEU A 16 7.19 -19.68 -5.41
N ALA A 17 8.45 -19.25 -5.46
CA ALA A 17 8.96 -18.27 -6.42
C ALA A 17 8.84 -18.78 -7.87
N ALA A 18 9.23 -20.03 -8.12
CA ALA A 18 9.15 -20.64 -9.44
C ALA A 18 7.69 -20.75 -9.93
N ARG A 19 6.76 -21.07 -9.04
CA ARG A 19 5.33 -21.23 -9.37
C ARG A 19 4.56 -19.92 -9.50
N SER A 20 4.95 -18.90 -8.73
CA SER A 20 4.27 -17.60 -8.72
C SER A 20 4.89 -16.59 -9.69
N GLY A 21 6.11 -16.84 -10.18
CA GLY A 21 6.89 -15.87 -10.95
C GLY A 21 7.36 -14.67 -10.13
N GLN A 22 7.23 -14.72 -8.79
CA GLN A 22 7.62 -13.63 -7.89
C GLN A 22 9.00 -13.89 -7.29
N PRO A 23 9.83 -12.84 -7.10
CA PRO A 23 11.11 -12.98 -6.41
C PRO A 23 10.96 -13.53 -4.97
N PRO A 24 11.87 -14.41 -4.50
CA PRO A 24 11.84 -14.96 -3.15
C PRO A 24 11.77 -13.90 -2.04
N GLN A 25 12.47 -12.77 -2.21
CA GLN A 25 12.41 -11.65 -1.27
C GLN A 25 11.01 -11.04 -1.17
N GLN A 26 10.30 -10.85 -2.30
CA GLN A 26 8.93 -10.33 -2.27
C GLN A 26 7.96 -11.30 -1.58
N LEU A 27 8.17 -12.61 -1.77
CA LEU A 27 7.39 -13.63 -1.08
C LEU A 27 7.68 -13.63 0.43
N MET A 28 8.93 -13.42 0.83
CA MET A 28 9.30 -13.27 2.24
C MET A 28 8.76 -11.98 2.86
N ASP A 29 8.82 -10.85 2.17
CA ASP A 29 8.23 -9.60 2.65
C ASP A 29 6.71 -9.73 2.78
N ARG A 30 6.06 -10.41 1.82
CA ARG A 30 4.65 -10.73 1.90
C ARG A 30 4.34 -11.66 3.06
N PHE A 31 5.16 -12.69 3.28
CA PHE A 31 5.04 -13.61 4.41
C PHE A 31 5.21 -12.87 5.74
N ILE A 32 6.29 -12.12 5.91
CA ILE A 32 6.54 -11.31 7.11
C ILE A 32 5.40 -10.33 7.31
N LYS A 33 4.93 -9.63 6.27
CA LYS A 33 3.78 -8.72 6.38
C LYS A 33 2.49 -9.45 6.75
N GLN A 34 2.24 -10.63 6.18
CA GLN A 34 1.07 -11.45 6.45
C GLN A 34 1.04 -11.95 7.90
N TYR A 35 2.18 -12.32 8.46
CA TYR A 35 2.29 -12.89 9.80
C TYR A 35 2.67 -11.86 10.89
N ALA A 36 3.31 -10.75 10.55
CA ALA A 36 3.58 -9.62 11.45
C ALA A 36 2.36 -8.69 11.60
N CYS A 37 1.44 -8.66 10.64
CA CYS A 37 0.19 -7.89 10.72
C CYS A 37 -0.92 -8.56 11.55
N LEU A 38 -0.64 -9.63 12.31
CA LEU A 38 -1.56 -10.19 13.31
C LEU A 38 -1.74 -9.26 14.54
N ASN A 39 -1.30 -8.01 14.45
CA ASN A 39 -1.57 -6.95 15.41
C ASN A 39 -2.99 -6.38 15.21
N SER A 40 -3.81 -6.51 16.25
CA SER A 40 -5.25 -6.16 16.30
C SER A 40 -5.60 -4.73 15.86
N ALA A 41 -4.65 -3.79 15.93
CA ALA A 41 -4.86 -2.40 15.51
C ALA A 41 -5.04 -2.24 13.98
N ASN A 42 -4.45 -3.13 13.17
CA ASN A 42 -4.60 -3.09 11.71
C ASN A 42 -5.92 -3.72 11.24
N ASP A 43 -6.42 -4.70 11.97
CA ASP A 43 -7.62 -5.46 11.62
C ASP A 43 -8.89 -4.60 11.60
N TRP A 44 -9.02 -3.64 12.51
CA TRP A 44 -10.13 -2.67 12.51
C TRP A 44 -10.14 -1.79 11.25
N ASN A 45 -8.97 -1.41 10.75
CA ASN A 45 -8.83 -0.61 9.54
C ASN A 45 -9.13 -1.44 8.29
N LYS A 46 -8.66 -2.70 8.23
CA LYS A 46 -8.99 -3.65 7.15
C LYS A 46 -10.50 -3.93 7.09
N TYR A 47 -11.10 -4.19 8.25
CA TYR A 47 -12.55 -4.33 8.35
C TYR A 47 -13.27 -3.05 7.91
N GLY A 48 -12.69 -1.88 8.13
CA GLY A 48 -13.24 -0.63 7.62
C GLY A 48 -13.39 -0.55 6.13
N LYS A 49 -12.32 -0.90 5.41
CA LYS A 49 -12.35 -0.97 3.95
C LYS A 49 -13.38 -2.00 3.48
N PHE A 50 -13.43 -3.16 4.15
CA PHE A 50 -14.41 -4.22 3.88
C PHE A 50 -15.84 -3.74 4.09
N TYR A 51 -16.12 -3.11 5.23
CA TYR A 51 -17.42 -2.57 5.59
C TYR A 51 -17.91 -1.52 4.60
N THR A 52 -17.05 -0.62 4.14
CA THR A 52 -17.45 0.39 3.13
C THR A 52 -17.91 -0.25 1.82
N GLN A 53 -17.28 -1.35 1.39
CA GLN A 53 -17.67 -2.05 0.16
C GLN A 53 -18.85 -3.01 0.35
N ASN A 54 -19.07 -3.50 1.57
CA ASN A 54 -20.11 -4.49 1.90
C ASN A 54 -21.18 -3.93 2.84
N MET A 55 -21.37 -2.61 2.84
CA MET A 55 -22.15 -1.90 3.86
C MET A 55 -23.59 -2.41 3.97
N GLU A 56 -24.28 -2.57 2.85
CA GLU A 56 -25.67 -3.03 2.84
C GLU A 56 -25.81 -4.47 3.36
N ALA A 57 -24.86 -5.34 3.02
CA ALA A 57 -24.86 -6.73 3.48
C ALA A 57 -24.59 -6.82 4.99
N GLU A 58 -23.64 -6.04 5.50
CA GLU A 58 -23.30 -5.99 6.93
C GLU A 58 -24.43 -5.38 7.77
N LEU A 59 -25.14 -4.38 7.24
CA LEU A 59 -26.31 -3.78 7.90
C LEU A 59 -27.51 -4.73 7.92
N GLU A 60 -27.78 -5.44 6.83
CA GLU A 60 -28.83 -6.45 6.79
C GLU A 60 -28.48 -7.65 7.69
N HIS A 61 -27.20 -7.99 7.80
CA HIS A 61 -26.71 -9.01 8.72
C HIS A 61 -26.95 -8.61 10.19
N LEU A 62 -26.64 -7.37 10.55
CA LEU A 62 -26.94 -6.81 11.87
C LEU A 62 -28.46 -6.82 12.15
N ARG A 63 -29.29 -6.41 11.17
CA ARG A 63 -30.76 -6.40 11.29
C ARG A 63 -31.34 -7.80 11.54
N LYS A 64 -30.81 -8.82 10.89
CA LYS A 64 -31.22 -10.22 11.06
C LYS A 64 -30.77 -10.84 12.37
N SER A 65 -29.72 -10.31 13.00
CA SER A 65 -29.26 -10.77 14.32
C SER A 65 -30.23 -10.37 15.46
N GLY A 66 -31.25 -9.57 15.20
CA GLY A 66 -32.23 -9.14 16.21
C GLY A 66 -31.67 -8.14 17.23
N GLU A 67 -30.49 -7.56 16.98
CA GLU A 67 -29.99 -6.43 17.78
C GLU A 67 -30.76 -5.16 17.37
N ASP A 68 -31.77 -4.79 18.16
CA ASP A 68 -32.61 -3.60 17.93
C ASP A 68 -31.74 -2.34 17.80
N THR A 69 -31.70 -1.78 16.58
CA THR A 69 -30.82 -0.67 16.24
C THR A 69 -31.58 0.66 16.35
N ILE A 70 -31.82 1.13 17.57
CA ILE A 70 -32.05 2.58 17.80
C ILE A 70 -30.67 3.21 17.97
N MET A 71 -29.90 3.32 16.87
CA MET A 71 -28.54 3.87 16.92
C MET A 71 -28.35 4.98 15.89
N ILE A 72 -27.93 6.15 16.38
CA ILE A 72 -27.73 7.38 15.60
C ILE A 72 -26.27 7.47 15.09
N ASP A 73 -25.33 6.74 15.71
CA ASP A 73 -23.91 6.82 15.41
C ASP A 73 -23.38 5.67 14.54
N MET A 74 -22.86 6.04 13.36
CA MET A 74 -22.27 5.12 12.38
C MET A 74 -21.04 4.37 12.91
N VAL A 75 -20.26 4.96 13.81
CA VAL A 75 -19.07 4.29 14.38
C VAL A 75 -19.50 3.13 15.28
N THR A 76 -20.54 3.35 16.09
CA THR A 76 -21.12 2.32 16.96
C THR A 76 -21.77 1.20 16.15
N VAL A 77 -22.48 1.52 15.06
CA VAL A 77 -23.07 0.53 14.14
C VAL A 77 -21.98 -0.35 13.50
N ARG A 78 -20.93 0.26 12.95
CA ARG A 78 -19.81 -0.48 12.35
C ARG A 78 -19.09 -1.38 13.36
N LYS A 79 -18.96 -0.95 14.61
CA LYS A 79 -18.35 -1.76 15.67
C LYS A 79 -19.19 -3.01 15.96
N ARG A 80 -20.52 -2.89 15.95
CA ARG A 80 -21.43 -4.03 16.13
C ARG A 80 -21.38 -5.00 14.97
N CYS A 81 -21.41 -4.50 13.73
CA CYS A 81 -21.21 -5.34 12.55
C CYS A 81 -19.86 -6.08 12.62
N TYR A 82 -18.81 -5.44 13.12
CA TYR A 82 -17.50 -6.10 13.27
C TYR A 82 -17.52 -7.24 14.29
N GLU A 83 -18.16 -7.06 15.44
CA GLU A 83 -18.28 -8.12 16.44
C GLU A 83 -19.09 -9.31 15.92
N LEU A 84 -20.19 -9.06 15.21
CA LEU A 84 -20.98 -10.11 14.56
C LEU A 84 -20.18 -10.82 13.46
N PHE A 85 -19.49 -10.05 12.60
CA PHE A 85 -18.63 -10.60 11.57
C PHE A 85 -17.57 -11.56 12.14
N LYS A 86 -16.94 -11.19 13.26
CA LYS A 86 -15.97 -12.05 13.96
C LYS A 86 -16.61 -13.29 14.57
N LYS A 87 -17.82 -13.15 15.11
CA LYS A 87 -18.58 -14.25 15.72
C LYS A 87 -18.98 -15.30 14.69
N ASP A 88 -19.43 -14.88 13.52
CA ASP A 88 -19.95 -15.77 12.48
C ASP A 88 -18.86 -16.31 11.55
N ASN A 89 -17.66 -15.71 11.58
CA ASN A 89 -16.53 -16.13 10.78
C ASN A 89 -15.31 -16.44 11.65
N PRO A 90 -15.07 -17.69 12.05
CA PRO A 90 -13.88 -18.07 12.83
C PRO A 90 -12.55 -17.71 12.17
N ASN A 91 -12.55 -17.59 10.84
CA ASN A 91 -11.39 -17.22 10.01
C ASN A 91 -11.43 -15.76 9.52
N TRP A 92 -12.14 -14.88 10.24
CA TRP A 92 -12.38 -13.48 9.83
C TRP A 92 -11.09 -12.72 9.45
N GLN A 93 -9.98 -12.94 10.16
CA GLN A 93 -8.68 -12.31 9.84
C GLN A 93 -8.19 -12.69 8.44
N ARG A 94 -8.35 -13.96 8.05
CA ARG A 94 -7.98 -14.44 6.72
C ARG A 94 -8.91 -13.91 5.64
N ILE A 95 -10.19 -13.72 5.95
CA ILE A 95 -11.17 -13.13 5.02
C ILE A 95 -10.79 -11.67 4.74
N LEU A 96 -10.50 -10.88 5.78
CA LEU A 96 -10.06 -9.50 5.63
C LEU A 96 -8.72 -9.37 4.91
N LEU A 97 -7.79 -10.30 5.18
CA LEU A 97 -6.52 -10.35 4.47
C LEU A 97 -6.73 -10.61 2.96
N LYS A 98 -7.49 -11.64 2.60
CA LYS A 98 -7.79 -11.96 1.19
C LYS A 98 -8.50 -10.83 0.47
N PHE A 99 -9.39 -10.12 1.17
CA PHE A 99 -10.08 -8.95 0.63
C PHE A 99 -9.13 -7.77 0.38
N GLU A 100 -8.19 -7.52 1.29
CA GLU A 100 -7.18 -6.49 1.06
C GLU A 100 -6.24 -6.87 -0.10
N GLU A 101 -5.89 -8.14 -0.23
CA GLU A 101 -5.17 -8.65 -1.39
C GLU A 101 -5.98 -8.49 -2.69
N SER A 102 -7.29 -8.78 -2.69
CA SER A 102 -8.12 -8.62 -3.90
C SER A 102 -8.26 -7.17 -4.33
N ILE A 103 -8.30 -6.21 -3.39
CA ILE A 103 -8.24 -4.78 -3.72
C ILE A 103 -6.90 -4.43 -4.37
N GLN A 104 -5.80 -5.01 -3.90
CA GLN A 104 -4.49 -4.83 -4.54
C GLN A 104 -4.45 -5.46 -5.94
N TYR A 105 -5.14 -6.58 -6.17
CA TYR A 105 -5.26 -7.19 -7.49
C TYR A 105 -6.18 -6.42 -8.45
N ASP A 106 -7.25 -5.78 -7.97
CA ASP A 106 -8.05 -4.86 -8.80
C ASP A 106 -7.27 -3.61 -9.19
N GLU A 107 -6.29 -3.18 -8.38
CA GLU A 107 -5.32 -2.18 -8.76
C GLU A 107 -4.38 -2.65 -9.90
N VAL A 108 -4.14 -3.95 -10.05
CA VAL A 108 -3.42 -4.55 -11.21
C VAL A 108 -4.26 -4.49 -12.50
N GLY A 109 -5.57 -4.24 -12.41
CA GLY A 109 -6.46 -4.04 -13.57
C GLY A 109 -6.33 -2.67 -14.26
N LYS A 110 -5.62 -1.71 -13.66
CA LYS A 110 -5.33 -0.43 -14.32
C LYS A 110 -4.28 -0.65 -15.40
N THR A 111 -4.60 -0.25 -16.63
CA THR A 111 -3.63 -0.28 -17.73
C THR A 111 -2.39 0.54 -17.35
N PHE A 112 -1.22 0.15 -17.84
CA PHE A 112 0.04 0.89 -17.64
C PHE A 112 -0.11 2.41 -17.84
N ALA A 113 -0.90 2.82 -18.83
CA ALA A 113 -1.21 4.21 -19.11
C ALA A 113 -1.95 4.94 -17.95
N GLN A 114 -2.86 4.26 -17.26
CA GLN A 114 -3.58 4.83 -16.11
C GLN A 114 -2.66 4.98 -14.88
N TRP A 115 -1.74 4.04 -14.67
CA TRP A 115 -0.71 4.15 -13.63
C TRP A 115 0.25 5.31 -13.90
N GLN A 116 0.76 5.40 -15.13
CA GLN A 116 1.57 6.52 -15.59
C GLN A 116 0.85 7.86 -15.40
N GLN A 117 -0.45 7.93 -15.70
CA GLN A 117 -1.26 9.13 -15.50
C GLN A 117 -1.43 9.47 -14.02
N LEU A 118 -1.67 8.47 -13.17
CA LEU A 118 -1.77 8.67 -11.72
C LEU A 118 -0.45 9.17 -11.12
N PHE A 119 0.67 8.58 -11.54
CA PHE A 119 2.01 8.99 -11.13
C PHE A 119 2.27 10.46 -11.51
N ASN A 120 2.07 10.82 -12.78
CA ASN A 120 2.27 12.19 -13.27
C ASN A 120 1.36 13.20 -12.57
N LYS A 121 0.10 12.83 -12.30
CA LYS A 121 -0.84 13.68 -11.57
C LYS A 121 -0.38 13.92 -10.13
N SER A 122 0.21 12.90 -9.51
CA SER A 122 0.73 12.99 -8.13
C SER A 122 1.99 13.85 -8.06
N ALA A 123 2.95 13.63 -8.97
CA ALA A 123 4.15 14.45 -9.10
C ALA A 123 3.80 15.94 -9.31
N LYS A 124 2.84 16.22 -10.21
CA LYS A 124 2.37 17.59 -10.48
C LYS A 124 1.75 18.26 -9.27
N ARG A 125 1.00 17.52 -8.44
CA ARG A 125 0.42 18.06 -7.19
C ARG A 125 1.51 18.45 -6.20
N LEU A 126 2.51 17.59 -6.00
CA LEU A 126 3.64 17.91 -5.11
C LEU A 126 4.43 19.10 -5.61
N MET A 127 4.74 19.14 -6.91
CA MET A 127 5.39 20.29 -7.55
C MET A 127 4.63 21.60 -7.27
N GLN A 128 3.31 21.60 -7.47
CA GLN A 128 2.46 22.77 -7.20
C GLN A 128 2.48 23.19 -5.73
N SER A 129 2.46 22.23 -4.79
CA SER A 129 2.57 22.50 -3.37
C SER A 129 3.91 23.14 -3.01
N PHE A 130 5.03 22.59 -3.49
CA PHE A 130 6.36 23.16 -3.24
C PHE A 130 6.51 24.54 -3.89
N THR A 131 5.99 24.73 -5.11
CA THR A 131 5.97 26.06 -5.76
C THR A 131 5.20 27.08 -4.93
N ALA A 132 4.04 26.71 -4.38
CA ALA A 132 3.24 27.60 -3.54
C ALA A 132 3.97 27.93 -2.23
N LEU A 133 4.60 26.93 -1.59
CA LEU A 133 5.37 27.12 -0.37
C LEU A 133 6.59 28.05 -0.57
N SER A 134 7.34 27.88 -1.67
CA SER A 134 8.45 28.77 -2.03
C SER A 134 7.95 30.20 -2.27
N LYS A 135 6.87 30.39 -3.05
CA LYS A 135 6.35 31.73 -3.34
C LYS A 135 5.75 32.45 -2.14
N THR A 136 4.99 31.74 -1.29
CA THR A 136 4.24 32.37 -0.20
C THR A 136 5.07 32.49 1.08
N HIS A 137 5.96 31.53 1.33
CA HIS A 137 6.67 31.42 2.61
C HIS A 137 8.20 31.36 2.45
N GLY A 138 8.74 31.44 1.24
CA GLY A 138 10.19 31.30 1.00
C GLY A 138 10.73 29.91 1.32
N ILE A 139 9.87 28.89 1.39
CA ILE A 139 10.26 27.52 1.71
C ILE A 139 10.72 26.84 0.42
N GLU A 140 12.02 26.62 0.33
CA GLU A 140 12.65 25.89 -0.78
C GLU A 140 12.67 24.38 -0.51
N GLY A 141 12.66 23.59 -1.58
CA GLY A 141 12.75 22.15 -1.43
C GLY A 141 13.05 21.41 -2.73
N ALA A 142 13.51 20.18 -2.55
CA ALA A 142 13.83 19.24 -3.60
C ALA A 142 13.20 17.89 -3.27
N PHE A 143 12.65 17.20 -4.27
CA PHE A 143 12.15 15.85 -4.08
C PHE A 143 12.38 14.97 -5.32
N VAL A 144 12.44 13.67 -5.08
CA VAL A 144 12.52 12.62 -6.09
C VAL A 144 11.41 11.60 -5.83
N MET A 145 10.78 11.11 -6.90
CA MET A 145 9.75 10.07 -6.87
C MET A 145 10.14 8.96 -7.86
N ALA A 146 9.85 7.71 -7.50
CA ALA A 146 9.99 6.56 -8.38
C ALA A 146 8.78 5.62 -8.22
N GLY A 147 8.42 4.92 -9.30
CA GLY A 147 7.43 3.83 -9.25
C GLY A 147 7.96 2.65 -8.43
N SER A 148 7.07 1.92 -7.77
CA SER A 148 7.44 0.81 -6.87
C SER A 148 7.57 -0.54 -7.56
N ILE A 149 7.22 -0.66 -8.84
CA ILE A 149 7.25 -1.94 -9.57
C ILE A 149 8.14 -1.81 -10.81
N VAL A 150 9.42 -2.15 -10.65
CA VAL A 150 10.49 -2.00 -11.67
C VAL A 150 10.12 -2.60 -13.04
N ASN A 151 9.42 -3.74 -13.07
CA ASN A 151 9.09 -4.46 -14.32
C ASN A 151 7.76 -4.06 -14.96
N GLN A 152 6.87 -3.34 -14.26
CA GLN A 152 5.60 -2.86 -14.81
C GLN A 152 5.59 -1.35 -15.05
N ASP A 153 6.40 -0.58 -14.34
CA ASP A 153 6.38 0.88 -14.35
C ASP A 153 7.26 1.52 -15.43
N ALA A 154 7.79 0.75 -16.39
CA ALA A 154 8.63 1.22 -17.51
C ALA A 154 9.49 2.45 -17.16
N SER A 155 10.24 2.37 -16.06
CA SER A 155 11.15 3.41 -15.57
C SER A 155 10.53 4.73 -15.09
N LEU A 156 9.31 4.73 -14.54
CA LEU A 156 8.72 5.90 -13.87
C LEU A 156 9.66 6.54 -12.84
N GLY A 157 10.01 7.79 -13.07
CA GLY A 157 10.84 8.60 -12.20
C GLY A 157 10.55 10.08 -12.41
N TYR A 158 10.66 10.87 -11.34
CA TYR A 158 10.46 12.31 -11.40
C TYR A 158 11.31 13.01 -10.36
N THR A 159 11.99 14.07 -10.77
CA THR A 159 12.73 14.97 -9.88
C THR A 159 12.17 16.37 -10.00
N TYR A 160 12.17 17.09 -8.89
CA TYR A 160 11.80 18.50 -8.87
C TYR A 160 12.59 19.24 -7.81
N THR A 161 12.96 20.48 -8.14
CA THR A 161 13.58 21.45 -7.25
C THR A 161 12.86 22.78 -7.40
N THR A 162 12.66 23.50 -6.30
CA THR A 162 12.29 24.91 -6.34
C THR A 162 13.50 25.77 -6.76
N PHE A 163 13.27 27.03 -7.13
CA PHE A 163 14.32 27.89 -7.69
C PHE A 163 15.53 28.08 -6.76
N GLY A 164 15.31 28.23 -5.46
CA GLY A 164 16.39 28.36 -4.48
C GLY A 164 17.09 27.05 -4.12
N ALA A 165 16.58 25.92 -4.61
CA ALA A 165 17.18 24.59 -4.46
C ALA A 165 17.65 24.01 -5.81
N GLU A 166 17.82 24.86 -6.82
CA GLU A 166 18.40 24.46 -8.11
C GLU A 166 19.76 23.80 -7.90
N ASP A 167 20.05 22.77 -8.69
CA ASP A 167 21.26 21.94 -8.58
C ASP A 167 21.47 21.20 -7.25
N PHE A 168 20.51 21.19 -6.32
CA PHE A 168 20.67 20.52 -5.02
C PHE A 168 21.18 19.08 -5.14
N PHE A 169 20.60 18.28 -6.06
CA PHE A 169 21.02 16.90 -6.27
C PHE A 169 22.45 16.79 -6.82
N MET A 170 22.84 17.69 -7.72
CA MET A 170 24.21 17.71 -8.25
C MET A 170 25.22 18.16 -7.20
N GLN A 171 24.92 19.18 -6.42
CA GLN A 171 25.85 19.75 -5.44
C GLN A 171 25.99 18.87 -4.19
N CYS A 172 24.87 18.37 -3.67
CA CYS A 172 24.85 17.62 -2.41
C CYS A 172 24.96 16.11 -2.62
N CYS A 173 24.32 15.56 -3.65
CA CYS A 173 24.30 14.11 -3.92
C CYS A 173 25.28 13.69 -5.01
N ARG A 174 25.90 14.65 -5.73
CA ARG A 174 26.77 14.39 -6.90
C ARG A 174 26.07 13.51 -7.94
N ALA A 175 24.76 13.69 -8.09
CA ALA A 175 23.91 12.90 -8.95
C ALA A 175 23.00 13.82 -9.75
N ASP A 176 22.97 13.64 -11.07
CA ASP A 176 21.99 14.30 -11.92
C ASP A 176 20.60 13.68 -11.71
N SER A 177 19.59 14.23 -12.40
CA SER A 177 18.21 13.78 -12.26
C SER A 177 18.02 12.28 -12.54
N ASP A 178 18.71 11.75 -13.56
CA ASP A 178 18.60 10.35 -13.92
C ASP A 178 19.34 9.45 -12.92
N ALA A 179 20.52 9.88 -12.47
CA ALA A 179 21.31 9.20 -11.47
C ALA A 179 20.61 9.15 -10.11
N ILE A 180 19.98 10.25 -9.65
CA ILE A 180 19.28 10.27 -8.36
C ILE A 180 17.99 9.44 -8.40
N ILE A 181 17.28 9.45 -9.55
CA ILE A 181 16.16 8.52 -9.79
C ILE A 181 16.67 7.07 -9.76
N GLY A 182 17.80 6.80 -10.41
CA GLY A 182 18.45 5.49 -10.41
C GLY A 182 18.81 5.02 -9.01
N HIS A 183 19.41 5.89 -8.20
CA HIS A 183 19.74 5.61 -6.81
C HIS A 183 18.50 5.29 -5.97
N LEU A 184 17.43 6.09 -6.10
CA LEU A 184 16.18 5.83 -5.39
C LEU A 184 15.57 4.49 -5.81
N LYS A 185 15.55 4.21 -7.12
CA LYS A 185 15.04 2.93 -7.65
C LYS A 185 15.85 1.73 -7.20
N ALA A 186 17.17 1.85 -7.07
CA ALA A 186 18.01 0.77 -6.58
C ALA A 186 17.76 0.43 -5.10
N HIS A 187 17.12 1.33 -4.35
CA HIS A 187 16.75 1.13 -2.96
C HIS A 187 15.33 0.55 -2.77
N ILE A 188 14.43 0.78 -3.73
CA ILE A 188 13.04 0.29 -3.73
C ILE A 188 13.00 -1.15 -4.23
#